data_AF-A0A1L5L533-F1
#
_entry.id   AF-A0A1L5L533-F1
#
_cell.length_a   1.000
_cell.length_b   1.000
_cell.length_c   1.000
_cell.angle_alpha   90.00
_cell.angle_beta   90.00
_cell.angle_gamma   90.00
#
_symmetry.space_group_name_H-M   'P 1'
#
loop_
_entity.id
_entity.type
_entity.pdbx_description
1 polymer ?
#
loop_
_entity_poly.entity_id
_entity_poly.type
_entity_poly.pdbx_seq_one_letter_code
_entity_poly.pdbx_strand_id
1 'polypeptide(L)'
;MKVYYLGQFPPPYGGVTVKNALLAEALADRVPVEKVGFRDVGTVKIVRLLMTSKDGLFMLGFGNARIQRALLCLLSIVRPSVLSRCYLMAMGGLLPSHLSSDLAYRKACAKLGRIYVETKTMCNATRNLGLDNVSIYPNCRNRPTATVLPHKTGGVLKCVSFSLIGPAKGADVILDCAERLAGVEFYFYGRVEETF
;
A
#
# COMPACT_ATOMS: atom_id res chain seq x y z
N MET A 1 18.55 -9.63 14.84
CA MET A 1 17.95 -8.89 13.70
C MET A 1 16.64 -8.27 14.17
N LYS A 2 16.56 -6.94 14.18
CA LYS A 2 15.37 -6.19 14.62
C LYS A 2 14.59 -5.69 13.41
N VAL A 3 13.27 -5.79 13.42
CA VAL A 3 12.41 -5.32 12.33
C VAL A 3 11.81 -3.97 12.67
N TYR A 4 11.97 -3.01 11.77
CA TYR A 4 11.38 -1.67 11.87
C TYR A 4 10.34 -1.50 10.78
N TYR A 5 9.12 -1.11 11.16
CA TYR A 5 8.08 -0.73 10.20
C TYR A 5 8.01 0.79 10.11
N LEU A 6 8.60 1.33 9.05
CA LEU A 6 8.60 2.75 8.73
C LEU A 6 7.37 3.06 7.89
N GLY A 7 6.39 3.77 8.45
CA GLY A 7 5.12 3.98 7.75
C GLY A 7 4.28 5.14 8.25
N GLN A 8 3.18 5.38 7.53
CA GLN A 8 2.10 6.24 7.99
C GLN A 8 1.04 5.36 8.66
N PHE A 9 0.70 5.67 9.90
CA PHE A 9 -0.30 4.93 10.69
C PHE A 9 -1.48 5.85 11.04
N PRO A 10 -2.65 5.29 11.39
CA PRO A 10 -3.78 6.10 11.81
C PRO A 10 -3.50 6.82 13.15
N PRO A 11 -4.09 8.00 13.39
CA PRO A 11 -4.83 8.85 12.43
C PRO A 11 -3.91 9.67 11.48
N PRO A 12 -4.36 10.02 10.25
CA PRO A 12 -5.70 9.92 9.68
C PRO A 12 -6.01 8.54 9.12
N TYR A 13 -7.30 8.25 9.00
CA TYR A 13 -7.80 7.02 8.42
C TYR A 13 -7.88 7.13 6.90
N GLY A 14 -7.05 6.33 6.22
CA GLY A 14 -7.05 6.19 4.77
C GLY A 14 -6.59 4.78 4.38
N GLY A 15 -6.72 4.44 3.10
CA GLY A 15 -6.41 3.08 2.63
C GLY A 15 -4.98 2.63 2.97
N VAL A 16 -4.00 3.53 2.86
CA VAL A 16 -2.59 3.21 3.18
C VAL A 16 -2.36 3.08 4.69
N THR A 17 -2.89 4.00 5.50
CA THR A 17 -2.65 3.98 6.95
C THR A 17 -3.28 2.76 7.62
N VAL A 18 -4.48 2.37 7.19
CA VAL A 18 -5.16 1.16 7.67
C VAL A 18 -4.40 -0.10 7.26
N LYS A 19 -3.94 -0.21 6.00
CA LYS A 19 -3.14 -1.35 5.54
C LYS A 19 -1.82 -1.48 6.29
N ASN A 20 -1.14 -0.36 6.54
CA ASN A 20 0.10 -0.34 7.32
C ASN A 20 -0.12 -0.83 8.76
N ALA A 21 -1.17 -0.35 9.42
CA ALA A 21 -1.50 -0.78 10.78
C ALA A 21 -1.76 -2.30 10.83
N LEU A 22 -2.62 -2.79 9.92
CA LEU A 22 -2.97 -4.20 9.82
C LEU A 22 -1.75 -5.08 9.56
N LEU A 23 -0.89 -4.70 8.59
CA LEU A 23 0.32 -5.46 8.30
C LEU A 23 1.30 -5.43 9.48
N ALA A 24 1.47 -4.28 10.12
CA ALA A 24 2.38 -4.16 11.25
C ALA A 24 1.90 -4.99 12.47
N GLU A 25 0.59 -5.09 12.69
CA GLU A 25 0.00 -5.97 13.71
C GLU A 25 0.22 -7.45 13.35
N ALA A 26 -0.15 -7.85 12.13
CA ALA A 26 0.02 -9.23 11.69
C ALA A 26 1.49 -9.69 11.69
N LEU A 27 2.43 -8.78 11.42
CA LEU A 27 3.86 -9.06 11.54
C LEU A 27 4.32 -9.15 13.00
N ALA A 28 3.78 -8.31 13.89
CA ALA A 28 4.14 -8.32 15.31
C ALA A 28 3.79 -9.64 16.00
N ASP A 29 2.77 -10.34 15.52
CA ASP A 29 2.40 -11.69 15.99
C ASP A 29 3.45 -12.76 15.64
N ARG A 30 4.37 -12.47 14.72
CA ARG A 30 5.36 -13.42 14.19
C ARG A 30 6.79 -13.04 14.54
N VAL A 31 7.10 -11.75 14.57
CA VAL A 31 8.44 -11.22 14.82
C VAL A 31 8.36 -9.92 15.62
N PRO A 32 9.38 -9.58 16.44
CA PRO A 32 9.42 -8.28 17.10
C PRO A 32 9.51 -7.13 16.09
N VAL A 33 8.42 -6.36 15.96
CA VAL A 33 8.31 -5.20 15.06
C VAL A 33 8.26 -3.90 15.88
N GLU A 34 9.17 -2.97 15.59
CA GLU A 34 9.09 -1.60 16.07
C GLU A 34 8.38 -0.73 15.01
N LYS A 35 7.20 -0.21 15.34
CA LYS A 35 6.48 0.74 14.48
C LYS A 35 7.13 2.12 14.61
N VAL A 36 7.52 2.72 13.48
CA VAL A 36 8.12 4.05 13.43
C VAL A 36 7.27 4.91 12.50
N GLY A 37 6.43 5.75 13.09
CA GLY A 37 5.57 6.66 12.37
C GLY A 37 6.31 7.89 11.84
N PHE A 38 6.13 8.22 10.57
CA PHE A 38 6.73 9.44 9.99
C PHE A 38 6.26 10.73 10.66
N ARG A 39 5.01 10.76 11.14
CA ARG A 39 4.44 11.91 11.85
C ARG A 39 5.00 12.06 13.25
N ASP A 40 5.11 10.96 13.97
CA ASP A 40 5.46 10.97 15.39
C ASP A 40 6.97 11.18 15.59
N VAL A 41 7.77 10.57 14.72
CA VAL A 41 9.22 10.49 14.90
C VAL A 41 9.96 11.51 14.01
N GLY A 42 9.35 11.92 12.90
CA GLY A 42 9.92 12.87 11.94
C GLY A 42 10.98 12.24 11.02
N THR A 43 11.09 12.78 9.80
CA THR A 43 11.97 12.25 8.74
C THR A 43 13.44 12.17 9.17
N VAL A 44 13.94 13.14 9.95
CA VAL A 44 15.35 13.20 10.36
C VAL A 44 15.74 12.00 11.23
N LYS A 45 14.90 11.61 12.19
CA LYS A 45 15.15 10.45 13.04
C LYS A 45 15.09 9.15 12.25
N ILE A 46 14.18 9.04 11.28
CA ILE A 46 14.09 7.89 10.38
C ILE A 46 15.34 7.77 9.52
N VAL A 47 15.81 8.87 8.94
CA VAL A 47 17.08 8.91 8.21
C VAL A 47 18.22 8.50 9.12
N ARG A 48 18.31 9.07 10.34
CA ARG A 48 19.35 8.70 11.31
C ARG A 48 19.32 7.20 11.62
N LEU A 49 18.15 6.62 11.88
CA LEU A 49 17.99 5.19 12.11
C LEU A 49 18.50 4.34 10.93
N LEU A 50 18.10 4.70 9.70
CA LEU A 50 18.57 4.06 8.47
C LEU A 50 20.08 4.23 8.26
N MET A 51 20.67 5.31 8.75
CA MET A 51 22.10 5.63 8.64
C MET A 51 22.97 5.00 9.73
N THR A 52 22.43 4.67 10.91
CA THR A 52 23.20 4.12 12.03
C THR A 52 22.96 2.64 12.28
N SER A 53 21.78 2.12 11.93
CA SER A 53 21.45 0.71 12.15
C SER A 53 22.37 -0.22 11.36
N LYS A 54 22.94 -1.22 12.04
CA LYS A 54 23.85 -2.22 11.47
C LYS A 54 23.13 -3.49 11.02
N ASP A 55 22.12 -3.92 11.77
CA ASP A 55 21.45 -5.23 11.62
C ASP A 55 19.91 -5.13 11.54
N GLY A 56 19.36 -3.92 11.38
CA GLY A 56 17.92 -3.70 11.21
C GLY A 56 17.40 -4.11 9.84
N LEU A 57 16.19 -4.68 9.79
CA LEU A 57 15.41 -4.88 8.56
C LEU A 57 14.27 -3.86 8.54
N PHE A 58 14.06 -3.20 7.40
CA PHE A 58 13.16 -2.05 7.29
C PHE A 58 12.00 -2.36 6.37
N MET A 59 10.80 -2.49 6.93
CA MET A 59 9.55 -2.49 6.17
C MET A 59 9.16 -1.04 5.88
N LEU A 60 8.89 -0.73 4.60
CA LEU A 60 8.61 0.62 4.13
C LEU A 60 7.17 0.71 3.62
N GLY A 61 6.31 1.42 4.34
CA GLY A 61 4.90 1.64 3.98
C GLY A 61 4.57 3.13 3.86
N PHE A 62 4.99 3.77 2.78
CA PHE A 62 4.76 5.21 2.59
C PHE A 62 3.40 5.48 1.95
N GLY A 63 2.66 6.46 2.49
CA GLY A 63 1.52 7.06 1.79
C GLY A 63 1.89 8.23 0.89
N ASN A 64 3.13 8.72 0.94
CA ASN A 64 3.63 9.80 0.09
C ASN A 64 4.76 9.31 -0.83
N ALA A 65 4.44 9.12 -2.11
CA ALA A 65 5.37 8.63 -3.12
C ALA A 65 6.59 9.55 -3.32
N ARG A 66 6.43 10.88 -3.17
CA ARG A 66 7.54 11.84 -3.34
C ARG A 66 8.59 11.67 -2.25
N ILE A 67 8.15 11.56 -0.98
CA ILE A 67 9.06 11.38 0.17
C ILE A 67 9.76 10.02 0.08
N GLN A 68 9.01 8.96 -0.24
CA GLN A 68 9.58 7.63 -0.44
C GLN A 68 10.69 7.64 -1.49
N ARG A 69 10.40 8.22 -2.66
CA ARG A 69 11.33 8.33 -3.77
C ARG A 69 12.59 9.10 -3.36
N ALA A 70 12.43 10.27 -2.77
CA ALA A 70 13.55 11.09 -2.31
C ALA A 70 14.44 10.34 -1.32
N LEU A 71 13.85 9.65 -0.34
CA LEU A 71 14.59 8.86 0.64
C LEU A 71 15.37 7.73 -0.02
N LEU A 72 14.72 6.93 -0.88
CA LEU A 72 15.38 5.77 -1.52
C LEU A 72 16.52 6.21 -2.45
N CYS A 73 16.34 7.29 -3.21
CA CYS A 73 17.40 7.86 -4.04
C CYS A 73 18.57 8.37 -3.19
N LEU A 74 18.29 9.08 -2.10
CA LEU A 74 19.34 9.55 -1.17
C LEU A 74 20.14 8.38 -0.59
N LEU A 75 19.46 7.33 -0.10
CA LEU A 75 20.12 6.15 0.45
C LEU A 75 20.94 5.39 -0.59
N SER A 76 20.50 5.37 -1.85
CA SER A 76 21.23 4.73 -2.96
C SER A 76 22.60 5.36 -3.21
N ILE A 77 22.77 6.63 -2.83
CA ILE A 77 24.02 7.40 -2.96
C ILE A 77 24.81 7.33 -1.65
N VAL A 78 24.18 7.65 -0.52
CA VAL A 78 24.89 7.88 0.75
C VAL A 78 25.18 6.57 1.50
N ARG A 79 24.25 5.60 1.46
CA ARG A 79 24.39 4.33 2.18
C ARG A 79 23.73 3.17 1.41
N PRO A 80 24.21 2.81 0.21
CA PRO A 80 23.54 1.83 -0.65
C PRO A 80 23.35 0.46 0.01
N SER A 81 24.23 0.08 0.94
CA SER A 81 24.14 -1.19 1.68
C SER A 81 22.92 -1.30 2.60
N VAL A 82 22.25 -0.20 2.96
CA VAL A 82 20.99 -0.29 3.72
C VAL A 82 19.83 -0.75 2.84
N LEU A 83 19.87 -0.48 1.54
CA LEU A 83 18.75 -0.75 0.63
C LEU A 83 18.43 -2.24 0.54
N SER A 84 19.44 -3.12 0.57
CA SER A 84 19.23 -4.57 0.57
C SER A 84 18.47 -5.08 1.80
N ARG A 85 18.40 -4.26 2.86
CA ARG A 85 17.62 -4.52 4.09
C ARG A 85 16.28 -3.80 4.11
N CYS A 86 15.96 -3.03 3.06
CA CYS A 86 14.70 -2.34 2.90
C CYS A 86 13.72 -3.16 2.04
N TYR A 87 12.51 -3.32 2.57
CA TYR A 87 11.40 -4.07 1.98
C TYR A 87 10.26 -3.09 1.72
N LEU A 88 9.99 -2.82 0.44
CA LEU A 88 8.99 -1.83 0.06
C LEU A 88 7.60 -2.46 -0.09
N MET A 89 6.64 -1.96 0.69
CA MET A 89 5.22 -2.24 0.48
C MET A 89 4.64 -1.18 -0.46
N ALA A 90 4.59 -1.50 -1.76
CA ALA A 90 4.04 -0.59 -2.76
C ALA A 90 2.51 -0.64 -2.73
N MET A 91 1.93 0.25 -1.93
CA MET A 91 0.49 0.39 -1.78
C MET A 91 -0.06 1.34 -2.86
N GLY A 92 -0.97 0.84 -3.69
CA GLY A 92 -1.53 1.55 -4.85
C GLY A 92 -0.91 1.15 -6.20
N GLY A 93 -1.58 1.54 -7.30
CA GLY A 93 -1.30 1.00 -8.64
C GLY A 93 -0.18 1.68 -9.45
N LEU A 94 0.44 2.74 -8.95
CA LEU A 94 1.28 3.64 -9.77
C LEU A 94 2.78 3.31 -9.76
N LEU A 95 3.23 2.32 -8.99
CA LEU A 95 4.66 1.99 -8.89
C LEU A 95 5.32 1.77 -10.26
N PRO A 96 4.78 0.94 -11.18
CA PRO A 96 5.43 0.72 -12.48
C PRO A 96 5.62 2.00 -13.29
N SER A 97 4.63 2.91 -13.28
CA SER A 97 4.69 4.21 -13.96
C SER A 97 5.76 5.13 -13.36
N HIS A 98 5.92 5.12 -12.04
CA HIS A 98 6.98 5.88 -11.38
C HIS A 98 8.37 5.31 -11.68
N LEU A 99 8.49 3.98 -11.80
CA LEU A 99 9.77 3.33 -12.14
C LEU A 99 10.16 3.53 -13.60
N SER A 100 9.19 3.59 -14.52
CA SER A 100 9.47 3.84 -15.93
C SER A 100 9.86 5.29 -16.20
N SER A 101 9.32 6.24 -15.43
CA SER A 101 9.60 7.67 -15.61
C SER A 101 10.86 8.17 -14.89
N ASP A 102 11.39 7.43 -13.91
CA ASP A 102 12.54 7.87 -13.11
C ASP A 102 13.62 6.78 -13.01
N LEU A 103 14.70 6.98 -13.77
CA LEU A 103 15.84 6.07 -13.81
C LEU A 103 16.58 5.97 -12.46
N ALA A 104 16.71 7.07 -11.73
CA ALA A 104 17.42 7.10 -10.46
C ALA A 104 16.64 6.32 -9.40
N TYR A 105 15.33 6.55 -9.36
CA TYR A 105 14.42 5.81 -8.50
C TYR A 105 14.42 4.31 -8.83
N ARG A 106 14.37 3.96 -10.12
CA ARG A 106 14.47 2.57 -10.58
C ARG A 106 15.76 1.89 -10.12
N LYS A 107 16.91 2.57 -10.27
CA LYS A 107 18.21 2.07 -9.78
C LYS A 107 18.25 1.91 -8.26
N ALA A 108 17.60 2.79 -7.51
CA ALA A 108 17.47 2.65 -6.05
C ALA A 108 16.60 1.43 -5.69
N CYS A 109 15.45 1.28 -6.35
CA CYS A 109 14.54 0.16 -6.13
C CYS A 109 15.14 -1.21 -6.49
N ALA A 110 15.99 -1.29 -7.52
CA ALA A 110 16.71 -2.51 -7.88
C ALA A 110 17.65 -3.03 -6.76
N LYS A 111 18.10 -2.15 -5.86
CA LYS A 111 18.95 -2.50 -4.71
C LYS A 111 18.16 -2.93 -3.48
N LEU A 112 16.83 -2.84 -3.50
CA LEU A 112 15.99 -3.22 -2.37
C LEU A 112 16.05 -4.73 -2.12
N GLY A 113 15.86 -5.15 -0.87
CA GLY A 113 15.77 -6.58 -0.54
C GLY A 113 14.53 -7.22 -1.18
N ARG A 114 13.40 -6.50 -1.15
CA ARG A 114 12.16 -6.91 -1.82
C ARG A 114 11.24 -5.73 -2.07
N ILE A 115 10.43 -5.85 -3.10
CA ILE A 115 9.30 -4.98 -3.40
C ILE A 115 8.05 -5.84 -3.43
N TYR A 116 7.04 -5.46 -2.67
CA TYR A 116 5.75 -6.12 -2.64
C TYR A 116 4.70 -5.26 -3.33
N VAL A 117 4.00 -5.84 -4.30
CA VAL A 117 2.95 -5.18 -5.10
C VAL A 117 1.63 -5.94 -5.01
N GLU A 118 0.52 -5.23 -5.19
CA GLU A 118 -0.82 -5.76 -4.92
C GLU A 118 -1.32 -6.74 -5.99
N THR A 119 -0.87 -6.63 -7.25
CA THR A 119 -1.44 -7.38 -8.37
C THR A 119 -0.37 -8.06 -9.24
N LYS A 120 -0.77 -9.12 -9.95
CA LYS A 120 0.06 -9.78 -10.97
C LYS A 120 0.49 -8.79 -12.07
N THR A 121 -0.43 -7.93 -12.52
CA THR A 121 -0.15 -6.91 -13.53
C THR A 121 0.97 -5.97 -13.10
N MET A 122 0.92 -5.47 -11.86
CA MET A 122 2.01 -4.64 -11.31
C MET A 122 3.32 -5.41 -11.24
N CYS A 123 3.29 -6.65 -10.76
CA CYS A 123 4.48 -7.50 -10.62
C CYS A 123 5.17 -7.70 -11.97
N ASN A 124 4.40 -8.08 -12.99
CA ASN A 124 4.91 -8.29 -14.34
C ASN A 124 5.43 -6.98 -14.95
N ALA A 125 4.69 -5.87 -14.80
CA ALA A 125 5.15 -4.56 -15.29
C ALA A 125 6.45 -4.11 -14.62
N THR A 126 6.62 -4.35 -13.31
CA THR A 126 7.87 -4.05 -12.59
C THR A 126 9.02 -4.96 -13.05
N ARG A 127 8.79 -6.25 -13.27
CA ARG A 127 9.81 -7.17 -13.81
C ARG A 127 10.26 -6.78 -15.21
N ASN A 128 9.34 -6.36 -16.07
CA ASN A 128 9.65 -5.89 -17.42
C ASN A 128 10.54 -4.64 -17.42
N LEU A 129 10.61 -3.90 -16.32
CA LEU A 129 11.52 -2.76 -16.13
C LEU A 129 12.92 -3.18 -15.63
N GLY A 130 13.16 -4.49 -15.45
CA GLY A 130 14.43 -5.09 -15.03
C GLY A 130 14.57 -5.30 -13.51
N LEU A 131 13.46 -5.38 -12.76
CA LEU A 131 13.48 -5.56 -11.31
C LEU A 131 12.97 -6.94 -10.93
N ASP A 132 13.88 -7.85 -10.57
CA ASP A 132 13.56 -9.23 -10.18
C ASP A 132 13.23 -9.39 -8.69
N ASN A 133 13.58 -8.38 -7.89
CA ASN A 133 13.31 -8.32 -6.45
C ASN A 133 11.84 -7.96 -6.14
N VAL A 134 10.90 -8.25 -7.02
CA VAL A 134 9.47 -7.97 -6.84
C VAL A 134 8.65 -9.24 -6.61
N SER A 135 7.65 -9.17 -5.74
CA SER A 135 6.75 -10.27 -5.40
C SER A 135 5.34 -9.75 -5.10
N ILE A 136 4.36 -10.64 -5.24
CA ILE A 136 2.97 -10.29 -5.03
C ILE A 136 2.66 -10.38 -3.53
N TYR A 137 2.13 -9.30 -2.99
CA TYR A 137 1.45 -9.28 -1.69
C TYR A 137 0.06 -8.70 -1.92
N PRO A 138 -0.96 -9.55 -2.08
CA PRO A 138 -2.30 -9.09 -2.43
C PRO A 138 -2.87 -8.23 -1.30
N ASN A 139 -3.83 -7.38 -1.65
CA ASN A 139 -4.52 -6.56 -0.68
C ASN A 139 -5.09 -7.44 0.46
N CYS A 140 -4.63 -7.23 1.68
CA CYS A 140 -4.98 -8.03 2.84
C CYS A 140 -6.08 -7.36 3.66
N ARG A 141 -6.98 -8.17 4.23
CA ARG A 141 -7.92 -7.78 5.28
C ARG A 141 -7.93 -8.86 6.36
N ASN A 142 -8.23 -8.46 7.59
CA ASN A 142 -8.45 -9.42 8.66
C ASN A 142 -9.69 -10.22 8.34
N ARG A 143 -9.56 -11.55 8.39
CA ARG A 143 -10.71 -12.43 8.23
C ARG A 143 -11.58 -12.29 9.48
N PRO A 144 -12.88 -11.97 9.36
CA PRO A 144 -13.77 -11.96 10.50
C PRO A 144 -13.79 -13.34 11.17
N THR A 145 -13.87 -13.36 12.50
CA THR A 145 -14.07 -14.60 13.27
C THR A 145 -15.49 -15.14 13.10
N ALA A 146 -16.46 -14.25 12.90
CA ALA A 146 -17.83 -14.62 12.57
C ALA A 146 -17.89 -15.28 11.19
N THR A 147 -18.50 -16.47 11.14
CA THR A 147 -18.79 -17.14 9.88
C THR A 147 -20.05 -16.54 9.29
N VAL A 148 -19.92 -15.86 8.15
CA VAL A 148 -21.07 -15.40 7.36
C VAL A 148 -21.29 -16.41 6.25
N LEU A 149 -22.37 -17.18 6.35
CA LEU A 149 -22.74 -18.13 5.31
C LEU A 149 -23.55 -17.41 4.22
N PRO A 150 -23.24 -17.62 2.94
CA PRO A 150 -24.07 -17.09 1.87
C PRO A 150 -25.45 -17.72 1.97
N HIS A 151 -26.49 -16.90 1.87
CA HIS A 151 -27.87 -17.35 1.80
C HIS A 151 -28.41 -17.00 0.40
N LYS A 152 -29.22 -17.89 -0.16
CA LYS A 152 -29.89 -17.63 -1.43
C LYS A 152 -31.01 -16.64 -1.18
N THR A 153 -30.93 -15.48 -1.81
CA THR A 153 -32.00 -14.48 -1.80
C THR A 153 -32.82 -14.59 -3.09
N GLY A 154 -34.15 -14.52 -2.98
CA GLY A 154 -35.02 -14.22 -4.12
C GLY A 154 -35.20 -12.71 -4.28
N GLY A 155 -35.73 -12.28 -5.43
CA GLY A 155 -36.04 -10.88 -5.70
C GLY A 155 -35.03 -10.17 -6.59
N VAL A 156 -34.93 -8.86 -6.43
CA VAL A 156 -34.15 -7.93 -7.27
C VAL A 156 -32.65 -8.11 -7.00
N LEU A 157 -31.82 -8.05 -8.06
CA LEU A 157 -30.36 -8.08 -7.91
C LEU A 157 -29.89 -6.82 -7.17
N LYS A 158 -29.12 -6.99 -6.09
CA LYS A 158 -28.56 -5.88 -5.31
C LYS A 158 -27.06 -5.76 -5.53
N CYS A 159 -26.62 -4.63 -6.05
CA CYS A 159 -25.23 -4.26 -6.23
C CYS A 159 -24.79 -3.36 -5.07
N VAL A 160 -23.78 -3.77 -4.32
CA VAL A 160 -23.33 -3.05 -3.11
C VAL A 160 -21.88 -2.61 -3.25
N SER A 161 -21.62 -1.32 -3.08
CA SER A 161 -20.28 -0.73 -3.12
C SER A 161 -19.82 -0.28 -1.73
N PHE A 162 -18.66 -0.77 -1.30
CA PHE A 162 -18.02 -0.42 -0.02
C PHE A 162 -16.75 0.40 -0.26
N SER A 163 -16.91 1.67 -0.62
CA SER A 163 -15.81 2.59 -0.88
C SER A 163 -16.19 4.02 -0.56
N LEU A 164 -15.18 4.88 -0.46
CA LEU A 164 -15.37 6.32 -0.62
C LEU A 164 -16.17 6.58 -1.92
N ILE A 165 -17.13 7.50 -1.88
CA ILE A 165 -18.04 7.79 -2.99
C ILE A 165 -17.50 9.01 -3.73
N GLY A 166 -17.02 8.80 -4.95
CA GLY A 166 -16.45 9.82 -5.82
C GLY A 166 -15.96 9.25 -7.15
N PRO A 167 -15.53 10.11 -8.11
CA PRO A 167 -15.22 9.70 -9.48
C PRO A 167 -14.00 8.78 -9.54
N ALA A 168 -13.00 9.01 -8.69
CA ALA A 168 -11.82 8.14 -8.59
C ALA A 168 -12.14 6.72 -8.12
N LYS A 169 -13.35 6.50 -7.59
CA LYS A 169 -13.89 5.18 -7.21
C LYS A 169 -14.95 4.65 -8.17
N GLY A 170 -15.22 5.38 -9.26
CA GLY A 170 -16.20 5.00 -10.27
C GLY A 170 -17.65 5.16 -9.81
N ALA A 171 -17.91 6.04 -8.84
CA ALA A 171 -19.27 6.25 -8.34
C ALA A 171 -20.20 6.79 -9.43
N ASP A 172 -19.69 7.68 -10.29
CA ASP A 172 -20.31 8.16 -11.53
C ASP A 172 -20.72 7.01 -12.45
N VAL A 173 -19.80 6.08 -12.73
CA VAL A 173 -20.08 4.92 -13.59
C VAL A 173 -21.18 4.03 -12.99
N ILE A 174 -21.20 3.87 -11.67
CA ILE A 174 -22.22 3.08 -10.98
C ILE A 174 -23.59 3.77 -11.06
N LEU A 175 -23.64 5.09 -10.90
CA LEU A 175 -24.88 5.87 -11.03
C LEU A 175 -25.43 5.81 -12.46
N ASP A 176 -24.57 5.98 -13.47
CA ASP A 176 -24.94 5.83 -14.89
C ASP A 176 -25.53 4.44 -15.19
N CYS A 177 -24.97 3.41 -14.56
CA CYS A 177 -25.48 2.04 -14.66
C CYS A 177 -26.84 1.89 -13.98
N ALA A 178 -27.03 2.52 -12.81
CA ALA A 178 -28.29 2.48 -12.07
C ALA A 178 -29.45 3.13 -12.84
N GLU A 179 -29.19 4.20 -13.60
CA GLU A 179 -30.20 4.84 -14.46
C GLU A 179 -30.65 3.95 -15.63
N ARG A 180 -29.74 3.09 -16.13
CA ARG A 180 -29.97 2.28 -17.34
C ARG A 180 -30.52 0.89 -17.04
N LEU A 181 -30.35 0.38 -15.83
CA LEU A 181 -30.67 -1.00 -15.47
C LEU A 181 -31.94 -1.07 -14.63
N ALA A 182 -33.05 -1.44 -15.28
CA ALA A 182 -34.29 -1.76 -14.58
C ALA A 182 -34.16 -3.10 -13.82
N GLY A 183 -34.77 -3.18 -12.64
CA GLY A 183 -34.77 -4.43 -11.85
C GLY A 183 -33.42 -4.77 -11.22
N VAL A 184 -32.59 -3.75 -10.94
CA VAL A 184 -31.35 -3.87 -10.15
C VAL A 184 -31.33 -2.72 -9.13
N GLU A 185 -31.00 -3.01 -7.88
CA GLU A 185 -30.81 -2.01 -6.83
C GLU A 185 -29.33 -1.75 -6.60
N PHE A 186 -28.95 -0.49 -6.40
CA PHE A 186 -27.58 -0.08 -6.15
C PHE A 186 -27.47 0.58 -4.76
N TYR A 187 -26.52 0.12 -3.96
CA TYR A 187 -26.28 0.60 -2.60
C TYR A 187 -24.83 1.07 -2.43
N PHE A 188 -24.66 2.26 -1.86
CA PHE A 188 -23.34 2.80 -1.53
C PHE A 188 -23.15 2.86 -0.01
N TYR A 189 -22.01 2.33 0.45
CA TYR A 189 -21.58 2.38 1.83
C TYR A 189 -20.19 3.00 1.91
N GLY A 190 -20.16 4.31 2.15
CA GLY A 190 -18.95 5.06 2.41
C GLY A 190 -19.22 6.55 2.50
N ARG A 191 -18.18 7.33 2.79
CA ARG A 191 -18.28 8.79 2.85
C ARG A 191 -18.33 9.35 1.43
N VAL A 192 -19.13 10.39 1.22
CA VAL A 192 -19.13 11.18 -0.02
C VAL A 192 -17.93 12.12 0.00
N GLU A 193 -17.13 12.13 -1.08
CA GLU A 193 -16.09 13.12 -1.27
C GLU A 193 -16.72 14.51 -1.34
N GLU A 194 -16.16 15.51 -0.67
CA GLU A 194 -16.75 16.87 -0.63
C GLU A 194 -16.89 17.52 -2.02
N THR A 195 -16.15 17.02 -3.00
CA THR A 195 -16.13 17.50 -4.38
C THR A 195 -16.96 16.65 -5.35
N PHE A 196 -17.64 15.61 -4.85
CA PHE A 196 -18.50 14.75 -5.68
C PHE A 196 -19.96 15.21 -5.64
#